data_AF-A0A1X7V7Q2-F1
#
_entry.id   AF-A0A1X7V7Q2-F1
#
_cell.length_a   1.000
_cell.length_b   1.000
_cell.length_c   1.000
_cell.angle_alpha   90.00
_cell.angle_beta   90.00
_cell.angle_gamma   90.00
#
_symmetry.space_group_name_H-M   'P 1'
#
loop_
_entity.id
_entity.type
_entity.pdbx_description
1 polymer ?
#
loop_
_entity_poly.entity_id
_entity_poly.type
_entity_poly.pdbx_seq_one_letter_code
_entity_poly.pdbx_strand_id
1 'polypeptide(L)'
;MATRGLVRLFTRTLFDMSSSSGDTVFALSSGQGKCGVAVIRVSGPRASDVILNLGQFKSLPKPRAATLRRLRDPLSGDIIDHGLSIWFPGPNSFTGEDCVEFHVHGGKAVISSVLNSLSSLPGLKHAEPGDFTKRALLNGKLDLTEVEGLSDLIHAETEAQRKQALRQMKGDLSKLYNGWSESLLKSLANVEAIIDFGEDENIEEGLLEQVCRQIEELSKEIQSHLQDGRRGERLRSGIQVTIIGAPNAGKSSLLNILCQRPAAIVSPYAGTTRDVIESSLDISGYPVVISDTAGLRQVSDPVEKEGIKRAVERVESADLNILIVDSSLCKDNLSTLQCPEPEVLKKLCSMNPSVSEERVLERLNHNNTLIVMNKTDLLPSSHTIAPDNSNLICWVSCTTRKGIENFLDVLKNRLQMLGGDPLADSPHLTQQRHRHHLQDCSCSIQRFLDCVKKGESDIVVAAEELRSALKEIGRITGKTDVEEILDVIFKDFCIGK
;
A
#
# COMPACT_ATOMS: atom_id res chain seq x y z
N MET A 1 9.37 16.07 -36.56
CA MET A 1 10.67 15.84 -35.86
C MET A 1 11.12 17.00 -34.96
N ALA A 2 10.50 18.20 -35.02
CA ALA A 2 10.88 19.34 -34.17
C ALA A 2 10.17 19.39 -32.79
N THR A 3 9.06 18.67 -32.60
CA THR A 3 8.26 18.68 -31.35
C THR A 3 8.84 17.85 -30.19
N ARG A 4 9.81 16.96 -30.45
CA ARG A 4 10.55 16.24 -29.39
C ARG A 4 11.68 17.05 -28.75
N GLY A 5 12.08 18.18 -29.36
CA GLY A 5 13.17 19.03 -28.86
C GLY A 5 12.73 20.06 -27.81
N LEU A 6 11.53 20.63 -27.97
CA LEU A 6 11.02 21.70 -27.10
C LEU A 6 10.57 21.20 -25.71
N VAL A 7 9.97 20.01 -25.63
CA VAL A 7 9.59 19.37 -24.34
C VAL A 7 10.82 19.06 -23.47
N ARG A 8 11.99 18.86 -24.11
CA ARG A 8 13.27 18.60 -23.42
C ARG A 8 14.02 19.87 -23.02
N LEU A 9 13.70 21.02 -23.62
CA LEU A 9 14.33 22.30 -23.27
C LEU A 9 13.62 22.96 -22.09
N PHE A 10 12.28 22.91 -22.02
CA PHE A 10 11.53 23.53 -20.91
C PHE A 10 11.68 22.81 -19.56
N THR A 11 11.97 21.51 -19.58
CA THR A 11 12.24 20.73 -18.35
C THR A 11 13.68 20.87 -17.84
N ARG A 12 14.61 21.39 -18.66
CA ARG A 12 16.03 21.49 -18.29
C ARG A 12 16.38 22.80 -17.58
N THR A 13 15.71 23.90 -17.91
CA THR A 13 16.13 25.24 -17.46
C THR A 13 15.67 25.61 -16.05
N LEU A 14 14.71 24.88 -15.46
CA LEU A 14 14.23 25.13 -14.08
C LEU A 14 14.84 24.16 -13.05
N PHE A 15 15.53 23.10 -13.48
CA PHE A 15 16.16 22.11 -12.59
C PHE A 15 17.69 22.27 -12.46
N ASP A 16 18.31 23.19 -13.21
CA ASP A 16 19.77 23.35 -13.28
C ASP A 16 20.32 24.42 -12.29
N MET A 17 19.53 24.80 -11.27
CA MET A 17 19.92 25.77 -10.23
C MET A 17 20.07 25.18 -8.81
N SER A 18 20.30 23.87 -8.68
CA SER A 18 20.67 23.24 -7.40
C SER A 18 21.84 22.24 -7.52
N SER A 19 22.82 22.53 -8.38
CA SER A 19 24.17 21.91 -8.28
C SER A 19 24.97 22.49 -7.10
N SER A 20 24.33 22.63 -5.94
CA SER A 20 25.05 22.82 -4.68
C SER A 20 25.83 21.53 -4.40
N SER A 21 27.09 21.68 -4.02
CA SER A 21 28.01 20.62 -3.63
C SER A 21 27.33 19.58 -2.73
N GLY A 22 26.90 18.46 -3.31
CA GLY A 22 26.03 17.50 -2.63
C GLY A 22 26.73 16.75 -1.51
N ASP A 23 26.11 16.70 -0.33
CA ASP A 23 26.58 15.86 0.77
C ASP A 23 26.58 14.38 0.37
N THR A 24 27.60 13.63 0.81
CA THR A 24 27.65 12.17 0.65
C THR A 24 27.04 11.51 1.86
N VAL A 25 26.00 10.70 1.68
CA VAL A 25 25.30 10.03 2.78
C VAL A 25 25.68 8.57 2.91
N PHE A 26 25.65 8.05 4.13
CA PHE A 26 25.87 6.64 4.38
C PHE A 26 24.93 6.08 5.47
N ALA A 27 24.58 4.80 5.35
CA ALA A 27 23.82 4.08 6.37
C ALA A 27 23.93 2.56 6.22
N LEU A 28 23.45 1.84 7.24
CA LEU A 28 23.18 0.41 7.18
C LEU A 28 21.91 0.17 6.34
N SER A 29 22.02 -0.51 5.20
CA SER A 29 20.90 -0.83 4.29
C SER A 29 20.27 -2.21 4.51
N SER A 30 20.89 -3.05 5.34
CA SER A 30 20.32 -4.34 5.78
C SER A 30 19.52 -4.19 7.07
N GLY A 31 18.64 -5.14 7.37
CA GLY A 31 17.87 -5.16 8.63
C GLY A 31 18.77 -5.12 9.87
N GLN A 32 18.28 -4.51 10.95
CA GLN A 32 18.99 -4.44 12.22
C GLN A 32 18.95 -5.79 12.94
N GLY A 33 20.08 -6.19 13.53
CA GLY A 33 20.17 -7.46 14.27
C GLY A 33 21.50 -8.16 14.02
N LYS A 34 21.66 -9.35 14.61
CA LYS A 34 22.78 -10.23 14.29
C LYS A 34 22.46 -10.97 12.99
N CYS A 35 23.32 -10.85 11.99
CA CYS A 35 23.17 -11.54 10.71
C CYS A 35 24.53 -11.98 10.15
N GLY A 36 24.53 -12.86 9.15
CA GLY A 36 25.75 -13.29 8.49
C GLY A 36 26.44 -12.16 7.71
N VAL A 37 25.65 -11.35 7.00
CA VAL A 37 26.13 -10.21 6.19
C VAL A 37 25.26 -8.99 6.43
N ALA A 38 25.91 -7.86 6.70
CA ALA A 38 25.34 -6.53 6.75
C ALA A 38 25.84 -5.71 5.57
N VAL A 39 24.94 -4.92 4.97
CA VAL A 39 25.25 -4.06 3.82
C VAL A 39 25.24 -2.62 4.29
N ILE A 40 26.38 -1.94 4.15
CA ILE A 40 26.50 -0.50 4.40
C ILE A 40 26.62 0.20 3.05
N ARG A 41 25.70 1.11 2.78
CA ARG A 41 25.64 1.86 1.53
C ARG A 41 26.13 3.29 1.74
N VAL A 42 26.85 3.80 0.74
CA VAL A 42 27.29 5.19 0.64
C VAL A 42 26.86 5.74 -0.72
N SER A 43 26.28 6.93 -0.77
CA SER A 43 25.83 7.59 -2.01
C SER A 43 26.21 9.07 -2.01
N GLY A 44 26.74 9.56 -3.13
CA GLY A 44 27.07 10.96 -3.33
C GLY A 44 28.44 11.16 -4.00
N PRO A 45 28.86 12.42 -4.20
CA PRO A 45 30.05 12.74 -4.98
C PRO A 45 31.37 12.20 -4.39
N ARG A 46 31.41 11.92 -3.08
CA ARG A 46 32.59 11.36 -2.40
C ARG A 46 32.58 9.85 -2.26
N ALA A 47 31.60 9.14 -2.83
CA ALA A 47 31.54 7.70 -2.74
C ALA A 47 32.79 7.02 -3.35
N SER A 48 33.35 7.61 -4.41
CA SER A 48 34.62 7.18 -5.02
C SER A 48 35.81 7.26 -4.05
N ASP A 49 35.96 8.36 -3.31
CA ASP A 49 36.99 8.50 -2.27
C ASP A 49 36.84 7.45 -1.18
N VAL A 50 35.60 7.18 -0.78
CA VAL A 50 35.27 6.27 0.31
C VAL A 50 35.68 4.83 -0.02
N ILE A 51 35.38 4.35 -1.23
CA ILE A 51 35.79 2.99 -1.63
C ILE A 51 37.30 2.87 -1.75
N LEU A 52 37.99 3.90 -2.28
CA LEU A 52 39.45 3.91 -2.37
C LEU A 52 40.10 3.84 -0.97
N ASN A 53 39.60 4.62 -0.01
CA ASN A 53 40.16 4.71 1.34
C ASN A 53 39.82 3.49 2.21
N LEU A 54 38.53 3.19 2.44
CA LEU A 54 38.15 2.05 3.29
C LEU A 54 38.52 0.72 2.65
N GLY A 55 38.31 0.59 1.34
CA GLY A 55 38.63 -0.60 0.57
C GLY A 55 40.10 -0.73 0.19
N GLN A 56 40.93 0.29 0.43
CA GLN A 56 42.38 0.32 0.11
C GLN A 56 42.71 0.09 -1.37
N PHE A 57 41.82 0.48 -2.28
CA PHE A 57 42.02 0.29 -3.71
C PHE A 57 43.04 1.29 -4.27
N LYS A 58 43.87 0.86 -5.22
CA LYS A 58 44.81 1.74 -5.93
C LYS A 58 44.12 2.61 -6.98
N SER A 59 43.00 2.13 -7.52
CA SER A 59 42.16 2.77 -8.52
C SER A 59 40.74 2.28 -8.36
N LEU A 60 39.76 2.99 -8.93
CA LEU A 60 38.36 2.56 -8.86
C LEU A 60 38.20 1.13 -9.40
N PRO A 61 37.51 0.24 -8.66
CA PRO A 61 37.31 -1.14 -9.10
C PRO A 61 36.34 -1.20 -10.29
N LYS A 62 36.32 -2.36 -10.95
CA LYS A 62 35.38 -2.61 -12.05
C LYS A 62 33.94 -2.37 -11.55
N PRO A 63 33.15 -1.53 -12.24
CA PRO A 63 31.76 -1.29 -11.90
C PRO A 63 30.97 -2.60 -11.74
N ARG A 64 30.16 -2.68 -10.68
CA ARG A 64 29.25 -3.80 -10.36
C ARG A 64 29.96 -5.15 -10.22
N ALA A 65 31.26 -5.16 -9.88
CA ALA A 65 32.00 -6.37 -9.55
C ALA A 65 32.25 -6.44 -8.04
N ALA A 66 31.91 -7.58 -7.44
CA ALA A 66 32.23 -7.84 -6.05
C ALA A 66 33.72 -8.13 -5.90
N THR A 67 34.37 -7.41 -4.98
CA THR A 67 35.81 -7.54 -4.73
C THR A 67 36.05 -7.74 -3.24
N LEU A 68 36.75 -8.82 -2.88
CA LEU A 68 37.10 -9.12 -1.49
C LEU A 68 38.24 -8.24 -1.02
N ARG A 69 38.03 -7.51 0.09
CA ARG A 69 38.99 -6.55 0.65
C ARG A 69 39.09 -6.67 2.16
N ARG A 70 40.25 -6.26 2.69
CA ARG A 70 40.41 -5.99 4.12
C ARG A 70 40.04 -4.53 4.33
N LEU A 71 38.87 -4.28 4.89
CA LEU A 71 38.40 -2.94 5.18
C LEU A 71 39.21 -2.37 6.34
N ARG A 72 39.72 -1.16 6.17
CA ARG A 72 40.53 -0.48 7.19
C ARG A 72 39.92 0.85 7.54
N ASP A 73 40.07 1.22 8.81
CA ASP A 73 39.79 2.57 9.27
C ASP A 73 40.81 3.53 8.62
N PRO A 74 40.38 4.56 7.88
CA PRO A 74 41.28 5.52 7.24
C PRO A 74 42.18 6.29 8.21
N LEU A 75 41.78 6.45 9.47
CA LEU A 75 42.52 7.22 10.47
C LEU A 75 43.51 6.35 11.26
N SER A 76 43.04 5.27 11.87
CA SER A 76 43.89 4.39 12.67
C SER A 76 44.70 3.39 11.84
N GLY A 77 44.21 3.03 10.64
CA GLY A 77 44.76 1.97 9.81
C GLY A 77 44.38 0.55 10.27
N ASP A 78 43.63 0.41 11.36
CA ASP A 78 43.23 -0.88 11.90
C ASP A 78 42.30 -1.64 10.94
N ILE A 79 42.39 -2.97 10.96
CA ILE A 79 41.49 -3.82 10.16
C ILE A 79 40.14 -3.85 10.88
N ILE A 80 39.11 -3.35 10.19
CA ILE A 80 37.74 -3.39 10.69
C ILE A 80 37.13 -4.76 10.41
N ASP A 81 37.22 -5.22 9.17
CA ASP A 81 36.65 -6.49 8.73
C ASP A 81 37.24 -6.98 7.40
N HIS A 82 36.99 -8.25 7.06
CA HIS A 82 37.21 -8.81 5.73
C HIS A 82 35.85 -8.98 5.04
N GLY A 83 35.58 -8.14 4.04
CA GLY A 83 34.27 -8.06 3.39
C GLY A 83 34.35 -7.79 1.88
N LEU A 84 33.19 -7.75 1.23
CA LEU A 84 33.10 -7.38 -0.19
C LEU A 84 32.88 -5.88 -0.32
N SER A 85 33.50 -5.28 -1.33
CA SER A 85 33.22 -3.91 -1.77
C SER A 85 32.71 -3.93 -3.20
N ILE A 86 31.65 -3.17 -3.47
CA ILE A 86 31.02 -3.07 -4.78
C ILE A 86 30.87 -1.59 -5.15
N TRP A 87 31.30 -1.24 -6.36
CA TRP A 87 31.21 0.11 -6.92
C TRP A 87 30.07 0.24 -7.93
N PHE A 88 29.25 1.28 -7.79
CA PHE A 88 28.15 1.61 -8.68
C PHE A 88 28.30 3.06 -9.17
N PRO A 89 28.93 3.29 -10.33
CA PRO A 89 29.04 4.64 -10.88
C PRO A 89 27.66 5.17 -11.32
N GLY A 90 27.40 6.45 -11.05
CA GLY A 90 26.25 7.18 -11.59
C GLY A 90 26.30 7.25 -13.13
N PRO A 91 25.17 7.34 -13.85
CA PRO A 91 23.78 7.37 -13.35
C PRO A 91 23.17 5.98 -13.10
N ASN A 92 23.99 4.94 -13.20
CA ASN A 92 23.57 3.53 -13.19
C ASN A 92 23.66 2.94 -11.78
N SER A 93 23.16 3.66 -10.79
CA SER A 93 23.02 3.25 -9.40
C SER A 93 21.55 3.37 -8.94
N PHE A 94 21.26 3.01 -7.68
CA PHE A 94 19.93 3.15 -7.10
C PHE A 94 19.50 4.63 -7.00
N THR A 95 20.37 5.48 -6.45
CA THR A 95 20.10 6.91 -6.27
C THR A 95 20.28 7.74 -7.54
N GLY A 96 20.97 7.21 -8.56
CA GLY A 96 21.41 7.98 -9.72
C GLY A 96 22.76 8.67 -9.53
N GLU A 97 23.31 8.66 -8.31
CA GLU A 97 24.63 9.19 -7.98
C GLU A 97 25.69 8.07 -7.99
N ASP A 98 26.95 8.42 -7.77
CA ASP A 98 27.96 7.43 -7.42
C ASP A 98 27.60 6.74 -6.08
N CYS A 99 27.63 5.42 -6.05
CA CYS A 99 27.32 4.61 -4.87
C CYS A 99 28.36 3.52 -4.61
N VAL A 100 28.54 3.20 -3.32
CA VAL A 100 29.35 2.08 -2.86
C VAL A 100 28.53 1.23 -1.91
N GLU A 101 28.72 -0.09 -1.98
CA GLU A 101 28.24 -1.00 -0.96
C GLU A 101 29.41 -1.79 -0.34
N PHE A 102 29.45 -1.79 0.99
CA PHE A 102 30.33 -2.65 1.78
C PHE A 102 29.50 -3.76 2.40
N HIS A 103 29.83 -5.01 2.06
CA HIS A 103 29.20 -6.20 2.62
C HIS A 103 30.14 -6.76 3.68
N VAL A 104 29.79 -6.53 4.94
CA VAL A 104 30.58 -6.84 6.14
C VAL A 104 29.86 -7.86 7.00
N HIS A 105 30.53 -8.45 7.98
CA HIS A 105 29.88 -9.32 8.95
C HIS A 105 28.85 -8.53 9.79
N GLY A 106 27.67 -9.11 10.00
CA GLY A 106 26.54 -8.48 10.68
C GLY A 106 26.66 -8.39 12.21
N GLY A 107 27.87 -8.22 12.73
CA GLY A 107 28.12 -7.98 14.15
C GLY A 107 27.94 -6.50 14.49
N LYS A 108 27.26 -6.20 15.61
CA LYS A 108 27.05 -4.81 16.05
C LYS A 108 28.35 -3.99 16.11
N ALA A 109 29.41 -4.58 16.65
CA ALA A 109 30.73 -3.91 16.74
C ALA A 109 31.33 -3.61 15.37
N VAL A 110 31.22 -4.54 14.41
CA VAL A 110 31.74 -4.37 13.04
C VAL A 110 30.99 -3.24 12.34
N ILE A 111 29.66 -3.27 12.38
CA ILE A 111 28.80 -2.24 11.79
C ILE A 111 29.13 -0.88 12.40
N SER A 112 29.17 -0.76 13.73
CA SER A 112 29.51 0.49 14.41
C SER A 112 30.91 0.99 14.03
N SER A 113 31.89 0.11 13.91
CA SER A 113 33.26 0.49 13.51
C SER A 113 33.31 1.05 12.09
N VAL A 114 32.61 0.44 11.13
CA VAL A 114 32.53 0.97 9.75
C VAL A 114 31.81 2.31 9.72
N LEU A 115 30.66 2.43 10.39
CA LEU A 115 29.89 3.68 10.43
C LEU A 115 30.68 4.82 11.09
N ASN A 116 31.39 4.55 12.19
CA ASN A 116 32.26 5.55 12.84
C ASN A 116 33.41 5.97 11.93
N SER A 117 34.02 5.02 11.21
CA SER A 117 35.10 5.31 10.25
C SER A 117 34.59 6.21 9.12
N LEU A 118 33.39 5.94 8.60
CA LEU A 118 32.74 6.78 7.59
C LEU A 118 32.38 8.17 8.14
N SER A 119 31.87 8.26 9.36
CA SER A 119 31.53 9.54 10.02
C SER A 119 32.75 10.42 10.27
N SER A 120 33.96 9.84 10.33
CA SER A 120 35.20 10.58 10.54
C SER A 120 35.73 11.26 9.27
N LEU A 121 35.24 10.85 8.09
CA LEU A 121 35.65 11.43 6.82
C LEU A 121 34.91 12.74 6.58
N PRO A 122 35.60 13.80 6.09
CA PRO A 122 34.95 15.08 5.83
C PRO A 122 33.85 14.93 4.77
N GLY A 123 32.80 15.76 4.81
CA GLY A 123 31.75 15.78 3.79
C GLY A 123 30.89 14.51 3.69
N LEU A 124 30.98 13.62 4.69
CA LEU A 124 30.07 12.49 4.86
C LEU A 124 29.07 12.77 5.98
N LYS A 125 27.81 12.39 5.77
CA LYS A 125 26.73 12.51 6.76
C LYS A 125 26.01 11.17 6.90
N HIS A 126 25.50 10.89 8.10
CA HIS A 126 24.52 9.82 8.26
C HIS A 126 23.27 10.11 7.44
N ALA A 127 22.77 9.11 6.73
CA ALA A 127 21.52 9.22 6.00
C ALA A 127 20.32 9.33 6.97
N GLU A 128 19.38 10.19 6.63
CA GLU A 128 18.07 10.29 7.27
C GLU A 128 17.10 9.20 6.71
N PRO A 129 15.97 8.93 7.38
CA PRO A 129 14.93 8.04 6.86
C PRO A 129 14.55 8.39 5.41
N GLY A 130 14.62 7.40 4.51
CA GLY A 130 14.27 7.59 3.10
C GLY A 130 15.25 8.40 2.24
N ASP A 131 16.39 8.86 2.76
CA ASP A 131 17.34 9.72 2.02
C ASP A 131 17.79 9.15 0.67
N PHE A 132 18.09 7.85 0.62
CA PHE A 132 18.52 7.19 -0.62
C PHE A 132 17.37 7.17 -1.64
N THR A 133 16.15 6.86 -1.19
CA THR A 133 14.98 6.83 -2.06
C THR A 133 14.56 8.24 -2.49
N LYS A 134 14.68 9.26 -1.64
CA LYS A 134 14.49 10.68 -1.98
C LYS A 134 15.45 11.13 -3.08
N ARG A 135 16.73 10.76 -2.98
CA ARG A 135 17.74 11.03 -4.03
C ARG A 135 17.39 10.30 -5.33
N ALA A 136 16.94 9.05 -5.27
CA ALA A 136 16.49 8.31 -6.45
C ALA A 136 15.34 9.03 -7.17
N LEU A 137 14.36 9.53 -6.42
CA LEU A 137 13.24 10.33 -6.93
C LEU A 137 13.72 11.63 -7.60
N LEU A 138 14.55 12.42 -6.90
CA LEU A 138 15.07 13.70 -7.41
C LEU A 138 15.92 13.52 -8.68
N ASN A 139 16.63 12.40 -8.80
CA ASN A 139 17.43 12.06 -9.98
C ASN A 139 16.62 11.33 -11.08
N GLY A 140 15.29 11.25 -10.96
CA GLY A 140 14.40 10.64 -11.94
C GLY A 140 14.62 9.14 -12.13
N LYS A 141 15.16 8.46 -11.12
CA LYS A 141 15.33 6.99 -11.11
C LYS A 141 14.03 6.26 -10.74
N LEU A 142 13.22 6.92 -9.92
CA LEU A 142 11.91 6.47 -9.48
C LEU A 142 10.95 7.64 -9.57
N ASP A 143 9.66 7.38 -9.78
CA ASP A 143 8.60 8.35 -9.51
C ASP A 143 7.93 8.11 -8.14
N LEU A 144 7.02 9.00 -7.75
CA LEU A 144 6.41 8.94 -6.41
C LEU A 144 5.57 7.67 -6.20
N THR A 145 4.93 7.16 -7.26
CA THR A 145 4.13 5.93 -7.18
C THR A 145 5.03 4.70 -7.01
N GLU A 146 6.20 4.69 -7.67
CA GLU A 146 7.20 3.63 -7.54
C GLU A 146 7.89 3.64 -6.18
N VAL A 147 8.14 4.84 -5.62
CA VAL A 147 8.64 5.03 -4.24
C VAL A 147 7.68 4.44 -3.23
N GLU A 148 6.39 4.77 -3.32
CA GLU A 148 5.37 4.20 -2.45
C GLU A 148 5.27 2.68 -2.63
N GLY A 149 5.36 2.17 -3.86
CA GLY A 149 5.39 0.73 -4.15
C GLY A 149 6.61 0.02 -3.55
N LEU A 150 7.77 0.69 -3.51
CA LEU A 150 8.97 0.19 -2.84
C LEU A 150 8.76 0.11 -1.32
N SER A 151 8.14 1.13 -0.71
CA SER A 151 7.79 1.11 0.72
C SER A 151 6.85 -0.05 1.02
N ASP A 152 5.80 -0.21 0.23
CA ASP A 152 4.82 -1.28 0.39
C ASP A 152 5.45 -2.67 0.22
N LEU A 153 6.46 -2.80 -0.64
CA LEU A 153 7.18 -4.06 -0.84
C LEU A 153 8.05 -4.43 0.37
N ILE A 154 8.66 -3.44 1.03
CA ILE A 154 9.47 -3.64 2.23
C ILE A 154 8.57 -4.07 3.41
N HIS A 155 7.37 -3.50 3.51
CA HIS A 155 6.41 -3.76 4.58
C HIS A 155 5.43 -4.90 4.27
N ALA A 156 5.51 -5.52 3.09
CA ALA A 156 4.60 -6.60 2.71
C ALA A 156 4.77 -7.82 3.63
N GLU A 157 3.67 -8.21 4.27
CA GLU A 157 3.62 -9.35 5.19
C GLU A 157 3.03 -10.61 4.54
N THR A 158 2.31 -10.43 3.43
CA THR A 158 1.61 -11.50 2.71
C THR A 158 2.01 -11.55 1.24
N GLU A 159 1.81 -12.70 0.61
CA GLU A 159 2.16 -12.90 -0.81
C GLU A 159 1.36 -12.00 -1.75
N ALA A 160 0.09 -11.70 -1.44
CA ALA A 160 -0.72 -10.80 -2.25
C ALA A 160 -0.25 -9.34 -2.15
N GLN A 161 0.11 -8.87 -0.95
CA GLN A 161 0.76 -7.55 -0.77
C GLN A 161 2.06 -7.47 -1.56
N ARG A 162 2.92 -8.50 -1.45
CA ARG A 162 4.20 -8.54 -2.17
C ARG A 162 4.01 -8.44 -3.68
N LYS A 163 3.04 -9.16 -4.25
CA LYS A 163 2.72 -9.12 -5.69
C LYS A 163 2.21 -7.75 -6.12
N GLN A 164 1.28 -7.14 -5.37
CA GLN A 164 0.76 -5.80 -5.65
C GLN A 164 1.88 -4.75 -5.60
N ALA A 165 2.65 -4.72 -4.53
CA ALA A 165 3.73 -3.76 -4.33
C ALA A 165 4.82 -3.89 -5.40
N LEU A 166 5.17 -5.12 -5.80
CA LEU A 166 6.15 -5.36 -6.87
C LEU A 166 5.70 -4.81 -8.23
N ARG A 167 4.41 -4.88 -8.56
CA ARG A 167 3.87 -4.28 -9.80
C ARG A 167 3.88 -2.77 -9.75
N GLN A 168 3.50 -2.19 -8.62
CA GLN A 168 3.54 -0.74 -8.41
C GLN A 168 4.99 -0.22 -8.51
N MET A 169 5.94 -0.89 -7.85
CA MET A 169 7.38 -0.57 -7.93
C MET A 169 7.95 -0.69 -9.36
N LYS A 170 7.36 -1.53 -10.22
CA LYS A 170 7.72 -1.65 -11.65
C LYS A 170 7.09 -0.57 -12.55
N GLY A 171 6.32 0.34 -11.96
CA GLY A 171 5.73 1.48 -12.65
C GLY A 171 4.43 1.18 -13.39
N ASP A 172 3.67 0.15 -13.02
CA ASP A 172 2.38 -0.13 -13.68
C ASP A 172 1.37 1.03 -13.49
N LEU A 173 1.24 1.56 -12.26
CA LEU A 173 0.43 2.74 -11.98
C LEU A 173 0.99 4.01 -12.65
N SER A 174 2.32 4.17 -12.60
CA SER A 174 3.01 5.27 -13.27
C SER A 174 2.68 5.33 -14.76
N LYS A 175 2.76 4.21 -15.48
CA LYS A 175 2.43 4.14 -16.91
C LYS A 175 0.99 4.54 -17.19
N LEU A 176 0.04 4.07 -16.37
CA LEU A 176 -1.37 4.43 -16.49
C LEU A 176 -1.58 5.94 -16.35
N TYR A 177 -1.08 6.54 -15.25
CA TYR A 177 -1.25 7.96 -14.97
C TYR A 177 -0.47 8.87 -15.91
N ASN A 178 0.69 8.43 -16.39
CA ASN A 178 1.42 9.12 -17.45
C ASN A 178 0.65 9.11 -18.77
N GLY A 179 -0.01 7.99 -19.12
CA GLY A 179 -0.91 7.93 -20.28
C GLY A 179 -2.04 8.94 -20.19
N TRP A 180 -2.72 9.02 -19.04
CA TRP A 180 -3.77 10.02 -18.80
C TRP A 180 -3.25 11.46 -18.83
N SER A 181 -2.08 11.70 -18.23
CA SER A 181 -1.42 13.01 -18.26
C SER A 181 -1.08 13.44 -19.69
N GLU A 182 -0.58 12.51 -20.53
CA GLU A 182 -0.30 12.77 -21.94
C GLU A 182 -1.57 13.10 -22.73
N SER A 183 -2.68 12.42 -22.45
CA SER A 183 -3.98 12.72 -23.05
C SER A 183 -4.46 14.11 -22.65
N LEU A 184 -4.45 14.45 -21.35
CA LEU A 184 -4.81 15.79 -20.87
C LEU A 184 -3.94 16.89 -21.47
N LEU A 185 -2.62 16.67 -21.53
CA LEU A 185 -1.68 17.64 -22.10
C LEU A 185 -1.96 17.90 -23.59
N LYS A 186 -2.25 16.85 -24.37
CA LYS A 186 -2.62 16.99 -25.79
C LYS A 186 -3.95 17.75 -25.94
N SER A 187 -4.96 17.40 -25.14
CA SER A 187 -6.25 18.09 -25.13
C SER A 187 -6.10 19.56 -24.75
N LEU A 188 -5.31 19.86 -23.72
CA LEU A 188 -5.01 21.24 -23.31
C LEU A 188 -4.30 22.01 -24.42
N ALA A 189 -3.27 21.44 -25.06
CA ALA A 189 -2.57 22.09 -26.16
C ALA A 189 -3.49 22.43 -27.34
N ASN A 190 -4.46 21.56 -27.64
CA ASN A 190 -5.47 21.83 -28.68
C ASN A 190 -6.41 22.97 -28.27
N VAL A 191 -6.84 23.04 -27.00
CA VAL A 191 -7.68 24.13 -26.50
C VAL A 191 -6.92 25.46 -26.51
N GLU A 192 -5.66 25.48 -26.08
CA GLU A 192 -4.80 26.67 -26.13
C GLU A 192 -4.61 27.14 -27.58
N ALA A 193 -4.43 26.23 -28.53
CA ALA A 193 -4.37 26.59 -29.94
C ALA A 193 -5.66 27.24 -30.46
N ILE A 194 -6.83 26.80 -29.98
CA ILE A 194 -8.12 27.45 -30.31
C ILE A 194 -8.18 28.87 -29.74
N ILE A 195 -7.66 29.09 -28.53
CA ILE A 195 -7.62 30.41 -27.89
C ILE A 195 -6.66 31.35 -28.63
N ASP A 196 -5.46 30.88 -28.93
CA ASP A 196 -4.39 31.70 -29.49
C ASP A 196 -4.56 32.00 -30.99
N PHE A 197 -5.21 31.11 -31.75
CA PHE A 197 -5.26 31.18 -33.22
C PHE A 197 -6.68 31.15 -33.83
N GLY A 198 -7.74 31.14 -32.99
CA GLY A 198 -9.12 30.92 -33.43
C GLY A 198 -9.72 31.96 -34.37
N GLU A 199 -9.19 33.19 -34.38
CA GLU A 199 -9.71 34.28 -35.23
C GLU A 199 -8.91 34.48 -36.53
N ASP A 200 -7.64 34.03 -36.58
CA ASP A 200 -6.68 34.41 -37.62
C ASP A 200 -6.27 33.26 -38.57
N GLU A 201 -6.40 32.00 -38.17
CA GLU A 201 -6.01 30.84 -38.98
C GLU A 201 -7.17 29.84 -39.14
N ASN A 202 -7.22 29.14 -40.28
CA ASN A 202 -8.17 28.05 -40.56
C ASN A 202 -8.00 26.90 -39.55
N ILE A 203 -8.47 27.05 -38.31
CA ILE A 203 -8.56 25.95 -37.36
C ILE A 203 -9.48 24.89 -37.96
N GLU A 204 -9.08 23.62 -37.87
CA GLU A 204 -9.92 22.50 -38.29
C GLU A 204 -11.28 22.57 -37.57
N GLU A 205 -12.36 22.81 -38.34
CA GLU A 205 -13.73 22.70 -37.85
C GLU A 205 -13.90 21.33 -37.15
N GLY A 206 -14.37 21.32 -35.90
CA GLY A 206 -14.53 20.07 -35.14
C GLY A 206 -13.47 19.80 -34.07
N LEU A 207 -12.40 20.62 -33.97
CA LEU A 207 -11.30 20.38 -33.03
C LEU A 207 -11.78 20.38 -31.56
N LEU A 208 -12.68 21.30 -31.20
CA LEU A 208 -13.23 21.38 -29.85
C LEU A 208 -14.10 20.16 -29.52
N GLU A 209 -14.93 19.71 -30.46
CA GLU A 209 -15.74 18.49 -30.32
C GLU A 209 -14.85 17.25 -30.16
N GLN A 210 -13.76 17.17 -30.92
CA GLN A 210 -12.77 16.09 -30.78
C GLN A 210 -12.14 16.09 -29.40
N VAL A 211 -11.74 17.26 -28.88
CA VAL A 211 -11.20 17.38 -27.53
C VAL A 211 -12.24 16.93 -26.49
N CYS A 212 -13.48 17.40 -26.60
CA CYS A 212 -14.55 17.02 -25.68
C CYS A 212 -14.75 15.50 -25.65
N ARG A 213 -14.77 14.86 -26.82
CA ARG A 213 -14.89 13.40 -26.90
C ARG A 213 -13.73 12.67 -26.21
N GLN A 214 -12.49 13.11 -26.43
CA GLN A 214 -11.31 12.51 -25.79
C GLN A 214 -11.37 12.68 -24.26
N ILE A 215 -11.79 13.84 -23.78
CA ILE A 215 -11.93 14.12 -22.36
C ILE A 215 -13.08 13.33 -21.72
N GLU A 216 -14.19 13.12 -22.43
CA GLU A 216 -15.29 12.26 -21.97
C GLU A 216 -14.87 10.79 -21.86
N GLU A 217 -14.10 10.28 -22.83
CA GLU A 217 -13.53 8.93 -22.78
C GLU A 217 -12.57 8.79 -21.59
N LEU A 218 -11.67 9.75 -21.39
CA LEU A 218 -10.74 9.78 -20.26
C LEU A 218 -11.47 9.87 -18.90
N SER A 219 -12.52 10.70 -18.82
CA SER A 219 -13.33 10.83 -17.61
C SER A 219 -13.95 9.48 -17.20
N LYS A 220 -14.45 8.71 -18.16
CA LYS A 220 -14.99 7.37 -17.92
C LYS A 220 -13.93 6.39 -17.42
N GLU A 221 -12.71 6.43 -17.98
CA GLU A 221 -11.61 5.60 -17.51
C GLU A 221 -11.23 5.92 -16.05
N ILE A 222 -11.07 7.22 -15.72
CA ILE A 222 -10.73 7.67 -14.37
C ILE A 222 -11.85 7.29 -13.39
N GLN A 223 -13.12 7.49 -13.75
CA GLN A 223 -14.26 7.10 -12.92
C GLN A 223 -14.33 5.60 -12.69
N SER A 224 -14.07 4.79 -13.72
CA SER A 224 -14.02 3.32 -13.58
C SER A 224 -12.88 2.89 -12.66
N HIS A 225 -11.73 3.55 -12.74
CA HIS A 225 -10.59 3.30 -11.85
C HIS A 225 -10.87 3.72 -10.40
N LEU A 226 -11.58 4.83 -10.19
CA LEU A 226 -12.05 5.26 -8.86
C LEU A 226 -13.10 4.31 -8.27
N GLN A 227 -13.89 3.62 -9.10
CA GLN A 227 -14.91 2.67 -8.67
C GLN A 227 -14.38 1.25 -8.46
N ASP A 228 -13.09 1.09 -8.14
CA ASP A 228 -12.43 -0.20 -7.90
C ASP A 228 -12.85 -0.92 -6.60
N GLY A 229 -13.79 -0.35 -5.85
CA GLY A 229 -14.25 -0.91 -4.56
C GLY A 229 -13.18 -0.88 -3.47
N ARG A 230 -12.16 -0.03 -3.58
CA ARG A 230 -11.02 0.11 -2.64
C ARG A 230 -10.23 -1.18 -2.46
N ARG A 231 -10.22 -2.05 -3.48
CA ARG A 231 -9.56 -3.36 -3.45
C ARG A 231 -8.06 -3.24 -3.16
N GLY A 232 -7.36 -2.38 -3.89
CA GLY A 232 -5.92 -2.18 -3.72
C GLY A 232 -5.56 -1.57 -2.36
N GLU A 233 -6.36 -0.61 -1.88
CA GLU A 233 -6.21 0.01 -0.56
C GLU A 233 -6.37 -1.05 0.55
N ARG A 234 -7.42 -1.88 0.50
CA ARG A 234 -7.65 -2.98 1.46
C ARG A 234 -6.54 -4.02 1.41
N LEU A 235 -6.11 -4.40 0.21
CA LEU A 235 -5.02 -5.34 0.07
C LEU A 235 -3.71 -4.78 0.61
N ARG A 236 -3.49 -3.46 0.52
CA ARG A 236 -2.32 -2.78 1.09
C ARG A 236 -2.38 -2.72 2.62
N SER A 237 -3.45 -2.14 3.18
CA SER A 237 -3.59 -1.88 4.62
C SER A 237 -3.95 -3.11 5.45
N GLY A 238 -4.44 -4.16 4.80
CA GLY A 238 -5.10 -5.29 5.47
C GLY A 238 -6.62 -5.16 5.44
N ILE A 239 -7.28 -6.28 5.18
CA ILE A 239 -8.74 -6.40 5.17
C ILE A 239 -9.21 -6.43 6.62
N GLN A 240 -10.08 -5.49 6.98
CA GLN A 240 -10.57 -5.36 8.35
C GLN A 240 -11.66 -6.40 8.62
N VAL A 241 -11.36 -7.33 9.53
CA VAL A 241 -12.26 -8.44 9.87
C VAL A 241 -12.65 -8.36 11.34
N THR A 242 -13.95 -8.35 11.63
CA THR A 242 -14.46 -8.36 13.00
C THR A 242 -15.13 -9.70 13.32
N ILE A 243 -14.78 -10.31 14.47
CA ILE A 243 -15.38 -11.58 14.92
C ILE A 243 -16.42 -11.31 16.01
N ILE A 244 -17.67 -11.63 15.75
CA ILE A 244 -18.82 -11.32 16.61
C ILE A 244 -19.46 -12.63 17.08
N GLY A 245 -20.14 -12.60 18.23
CA GLY A 245 -20.98 -13.69 18.68
C GLY A 245 -21.05 -13.72 20.20
N ALA A 246 -22.03 -14.46 20.74
CA ALA A 246 -22.30 -14.52 22.18
C ALA A 246 -21.08 -14.99 23.00
N PRO A 247 -21.04 -14.69 24.32
CA PRO A 247 -20.11 -15.34 25.24
C PRO A 247 -20.14 -16.87 25.07
N ASN A 248 -18.97 -17.51 25.05
CA ASN A 248 -18.82 -18.95 24.86
C ASN A 248 -19.29 -19.54 23.51
N ALA A 249 -19.64 -18.72 22.51
CA ALA A 249 -19.96 -19.19 21.15
C ALA A 249 -18.74 -19.83 20.44
N GLY A 250 -17.53 -19.61 20.95
CA GLY A 250 -16.27 -20.18 20.44
C GLY A 250 -15.39 -19.23 19.65
N LYS A 251 -15.56 -17.91 19.83
CA LYS A 251 -14.74 -16.85 19.21
C LYS A 251 -13.24 -17.07 19.37
N SER A 252 -12.78 -17.22 20.62
CA SER A 252 -11.35 -17.43 20.92
C SER A 252 -10.82 -18.75 20.38
N SER A 253 -11.66 -19.79 20.30
CA SER A 253 -11.29 -21.07 19.69
C SER A 253 -11.08 -20.94 18.19
N LEU A 254 -11.97 -20.23 17.48
CA LEU A 254 -11.83 -19.96 16.05
C LEU A 254 -10.60 -19.09 15.77
N LEU A 255 -10.39 -18.02 16.55
CA LEU A 255 -9.22 -17.15 16.43
C LEU A 255 -7.92 -17.95 16.58
N ASN A 256 -7.83 -18.81 17.60
CA ASN A 256 -6.66 -19.67 17.79
C ASN A 256 -6.44 -20.62 16.59
N ILE A 257 -7.51 -21.16 15.99
CA ILE A 257 -7.41 -22.01 14.80
C ILE A 257 -6.88 -21.21 13.61
N LEU A 258 -7.37 -19.98 13.41
CA LEU A 258 -6.88 -19.08 12.38
C LEU A 258 -5.39 -18.81 12.58
N CYS A 259 -4.97 -18.46 13.80
CA CYS A 259 -3.57 -18.18 14.15
C CYS A 259 -2.63 -19.41 14.14
N GLN A 260 -3.14 -20.65 14.22
CA GLN A 260 -2.33 -21.89 14.28
C GLN A 260 -2.19 -22.63 12.96
N ARG A 261 -3.03 -22.33 11.97
CA ARG A 261 -2.87 -22.75 10.56
C ARG A 261 -1.85 -21.80 9.89
N PRO A 262 -1.51 -21.86 8.59
CA PRO A 262 -0.47 -20.98 8.02
C PRO A 262 -0.85 -19.47 8.00
N ALA A 263 -1.66 -18.97 8.93
CA ALA A 263 -1.61 -17.59 9.35
C ALA A 263 -0.46 -17.40 10.34
N ALA A 264 0.69 -16.99 9.80
CA ALA A 264 1.73 -16.44 10.65
C ALA A 264 1.17 -15.18 11.31
N ILE A 265 1.25 -15.09 12.65
CA ILE A 265 1.16 -13.78 13.31
C ILE A 265 2.37 -13.01 12.81
N VAL A 266 2.10 -11.97 12.05
CA VAL A 266 3.12 -11.11 11.49
C VAL A 266 3.33 -9.92 12.44
N SER A 267 4.58 -9.81 12.90
CA SER A 267 5.13 -8.87 13.88
C SER A 267 4.83 -9.11 15.38
N PRO A 268 5.89 -9.36 16.18
CA PRO A 268 5.88 -9.19 17.64
C PRO A 268 6.42 -7.81 18.09
N TYR A 269 6.69 -6.86 17.17
CA TYR A 269 7.30 -5.58 17.53
C TYR A 269 6.27 -4.56 18.02
N ALA A 270 6.32 -4.30 19.33
CA ALA A 270 5.58 -3.24 19.99
C ALA A 270 6.08 -1.85 19.60
N GLY A 271 5.16 -0.99 19.18
CA GLY A 271 5.37 0.44 18.95
C GLY A 271 4.17 0.98 18.19
N THR A 272 3.07 1.35 18.84
CA THR A 272 2.99 2.48 19.76
C THR A 272 2.04 2.24 20.95
N THR A 273 2.17 3.08 21.95
CA THR A 273 1.58 2.98 23.29
C THR A 273 0.05 3.10 23.31
N ARG A 274 -0.58 2.20 24.08
CA ARG A 274 -1.85 2.36 24.82
C ARG A 274 -3.17 2.36 24.07
N ASP A 275 -3.28 1.71 22.91
CA ASP A 275 -4.60 1.36 22.35
C ASP A 275 -4.60 -0.04 21.73
N VAL A 276 -5.71 -0.74 21.94
CA VAL A 276 -6.24 -1.99 21.32
C VAL A 276 -5.25 -2.89 20.58
N ILE A 277 -5.12 -4.15 21.03
CA ILE A 277 -4.29 -5.19 20.41
C ILE A 277 -4.98 -5.68 19.13
N GLU A 278 -4.74 -5.04 17.99
CA GLU A 278 -5.08 -5.60 16.68
C GLU A 278 -4.11 -6.72 16.32
N SER A 279 -4.62 -7.79 15.69
CA SER A 279 -3.80 -8.91 15.25
C SER A 279 -3.77 -8.98 13.73
N SER A 280 -2.59 -8.78 13.14
CA SER A 280 -2.34 -8.97 11.71
C SER A 280 -2.05 -10.44 11.39
N LEU A 281 -2.79 -11.00 10.44
CA LEU A 281 -2.74 -12.39 10.03
C LEU A 281 -2.59 -12.53 8.52
N ASP A 282 -1.82 -13.52 8.07
CA ASP A 282 -1.84 -14.01 6.69
C ASP A 282 -2.90 -15.10 6.50
N ILE A 283 -4.04 -14.78 5.89
CA ILE A 283 -5.06 -15.79 5.61
C ILE A 283 -5.06 -16.10 4.11
N SER A 284 -4.49 -17.25 3.76
CA SER A 284 -4.45 -17.75 2.38
C SER A 284 -3.77 -16.78 1.39
N GLY A 285 -2.74 -16.06 1.85
CA GLY A 285 -1.96 -15.09 1.10
C GLY A 285 -2.52 -13.66 1.16
N TYR A 286 -3.61 -13.41 1.89
CA TYR A 286 -4.23 -12.10 2.07
C TYR A 286 -3.98 -11.54 3.47
N PRO A 287 -3.69 -10.24 3.60
CA PRO A 287 -3.52 -9.59 4.90
C PRO A 287 -4.88 -9.36 5.53
N VAL A 288 -5.05 -9.87 6.75
CA VAL A 288 -6.26 -9.73 7.53
C VAL A 288 -5.91 -9.09 8.87
N VAL A 289 -6.57 -7.98 9.17
CA VAL A 289 -6.47 -7.32 10.47
C VAL A 289 -7.70 -7.69 11.26
N ILE A 290 -7.50 -8.47 12.33
CA ILE A 290 -8.59 -8.84 13.23
C ILE A 290 -8.65 -7.82 14.36
N SER A 291 -9.75 -7.08 14.39
CA SER A 291 -10.08 -6.18 15.48
C SER A 291 -10.55 -6.94 16.71
N ASP A 292 -10.04 -6.56 17.88
CA ASP A 292 -10.31 -7.25 19.13
C ASP A 292 -11.74 -6.99 19.66
N THR A 293 -12.68 -7.82 19.21
CA THR A 293 -13.99 -8.08 19.85
C THR A 293 -14.01 -9.44 20.56
N ALA A 294 -12.95 -10.25 20.41
CA ALA A 294 -12.89 -11.65 20.87
C ALA A 294 -11.99 -11.86 22.11
N GLY A 295 -11.24 -10.83 22.49
CA GLY A 295 -10.39 -10.64 23.66
C GLY A 295 -10.96 -9.57 24.57
N LEU A 296 -12.22 -9.75 24.99
CA LEU A 296 -12.63 -9.31 26.31
C LEU A 296 -11.72 -10.03 27.33
N ARG A 297 -10.51 -9.52 27.57
CA ARG A 297 -9.89 -9.70 28.88
C ARG A 297 -10.94 -9.23 29.86
N GLN A 298 -11.42 -10.16 30.70
CA GLN A 298 -12.37 -9.87 31.77
C GLN A 298 -11.75 -8.80 32.67
N VAL A 299 -12.00 -7.54 32.36
CA VAL A 299 -11.88 -6.45 33.30
C VAL A 299 -13.29 -6.28 33.84
N SER A 300 -13.48 -6.81 35.03
CA SER A 300 -14.68 -6.62 35.84
C SER A 300 -14.94 -5.13 36.08
N ASP A 301 -16.18 -4.69 35.80
CA ASP A 301 -16.79 -3.36 36.03
C ASP A 301 -16.25 -2.16 35.21
N PRO A 302 -16.95 -1.01 35.14
CA PRO A 302 -18.32 -0.70 34.68
C PRO A 302 -18.26 0.03 33.30
N VAL A 303 -17.72 -0.65 32.28
CA VAL A 303 -17.37 -0.10 30.94
C VAL A 303 -18.31 -0.61 29.83
N GLU A 304 -19.50 -1.10 30.18
CA GLU A 304 -20.36 -1.85 29.27
C GLU A 304 -20.93 -1.03 28.10
N LYS A 305 -21.32 0.24 28.35
CA LYS A 305 -21.89 1.11 27.29
C LYS A 305 -20.85 1.53 26.24
N GLU A 306 -19.64 1.84 26.69
CA GLU A 306 -18.52 2.21 25.82
C GLU A 306 -17.99 0.99 25.06
N GLY A 307 -18.00 -0.20 25.69
CA GLY A 307 -17.70 -1.47 25.03
C GLY A 307 -18.66 -1.79 23.88
N ILE A 308 -19.97 -1.60 24.10
CA ILE A 308 -20.99 -1.79 23.05
C ILE A 308 -20.83 -0.76 21.93
N LYS A 309 -20.62 0.52 22.27
CA LYS A 309 -20.41 1.57 21.26
C LYS A 309 -19.22 1.26 20.35
N ARG A 310 -18.07 0.87 20.94
CA ARG A 310 -16.87 0.48 20.18
C ARG A 310 -17.07 -0.80 19.37
N ALA A 311 -17.85 -1.76 19.87
CA ALA A 311 -18.19 -2.95 19.10
C ALA A 311 -19.03 -2.59 17.86
N VAL A 312 -20.02 -1.70 18.00
CA VAL A 312 -20.84 -1.21 16.88
C VAL A 312 -19.97 -0.49 15.85
N GLU A 313 -19.13 0.45 16.28
CA GLU A 313 -18.24 1.20 15.38
C GLU A 313 -17.33 0.25 14.57
N ARG A 314 -16.79 -0.81 15.20
CA ARG A 314 -15.97 -1.81 14.51
C ARG A 314 -16.72 -2.67 13.52
N VAL A 315 -17.98 -2.96 13.78
CA VAL A 315 -18.83 -3.74 12.87
C VAL A 315 -19.22 -2.90 11.66
N GLU A 316 -19.45 -1.61 11.86
CA GLU A 316 -19.70 -0.66 10.77
C GLU A 316 -18.45 -0.38 9.94
N SER A 317 -17.26 -0.35 10.56
CA SER A 317 -16.00 -0.11 9.86
C SER A 317 -15.36 -1.36 9.24
N ALA A 318 -15.84 -2.56 9.56
CA ALA A 318 -15.27 -3.80 9.06
C ALA A 318 -15.59 -4.03 7.57
N ASP A 319 -14.59 -4.50 6.83
CA ASP A 319 -14.78 -4.98 5.46
C ASP A 319 -15.52 -6.33 5.43
N LEU A 320 -15.33 -7.15 6.48
CA LEU A 320 -16.01 -8.43 6.66
C LEU A 320 -16.28 -8.71 8.15
N ASN A 321 -17.52 -9.07 8.45
CA ASN A 321 -17.97 -9.50 9.76
C ASN A 321 -18.09 -11.03 9.78
N ILE A 322 -17.51 -11.69 10.79
CA ILE A 322 -17.67 -13.13 11.03
C ILE A 322 -18.56 -13.30 12.25
N LEU A 323 -19.81 -13.70 12.04
CA LEU A 323 -20.76 -13.94 13.12
C LEU A 323 -20.71 -15.41 13.54
N ILE A 324 -20.27 -15.67 14.77
CA ILE A 324 -20.21 -17.01 15.35
C ILE A 324 -21.46 -17.28 16.17
N VAL A 325 -22.18 -18.34 15.81
CA VAL A 325 -23.40 -18.78 16.48
C VAL A 325 -23.18 -20.18 17.04
N ASP A 326 -23.59 -20.39 18.29
CA ASP A 326 -23.61 -21.72 18.87
C ASP A 326 -24.78 -22.52 18.30
N SER A 327 -24.47 -23.52 17.45
CA SER A 327 -25.49 -24.36 16.80
C SER A 327 -26.33 -25.17 17.79
N SER A 328 -25.83 -25.43 19.00
CA SER A 328 -26.56 -26.16 20.04
C SER A 328 -27.76 -25.39 20.59
N LEU A 329 -27.80 -24.06 20.43
CA LEU A 329 -28.92 -23.20 20.83
C LEU A 329 -30.05 -23.19 19.78
N CYS A 330 -29.77 -23.62 18.55
CA CYS A 330 -30.72 -23.59 17.44
C CYS A 330 -31.37 -24.95 17.14
N LYS A 331 -31.24 -25.94 18.05
CA LYS A 331 -31.68 -27.34 17.84
C LYS A 331 -33.12 -27.49 17.37
N ASP A 332 -34.03 -26.63 17.84
CA ASP A 332 -35.47 -26.73 17.55
C ASP A 332 -35.90 -25.95 16.28
N ASN A 333 -35.04 -25.09 15.71
CA ASN A 333 -35.36 -24.16 14.61
C ASN A 333 -34.42 -24.30 13.39
N LEU A 334 -33.77 -25.45 13.22
CA LEU A 334 -32.81 -25.70 12.12
C LEU A 334 -33.46 -25.62 10.72
N SER A 335 -34.75 -25.93 10.59
CA SER A 335 -35.51 -25.79 9.33
C SER A 335 -35.72 -24.32 8.93
N THR A 336 -35.61 -23.39 9.88
CA THR A 336 -35.82 -21.94 9.66
C THR A 336 -34.60 -21.24 9.07
N LEU A 337 -33.44 -21.92 9.00
CA LEU A 337 -32.23 -21.43 8.34
C LEU A 337 -32.25 -21.70 6.82
N GLN A 338 -33.29 -22.34 6.29
CA GLN A 338 -33.53 -22.52 4.84
C GLN A 338 -34.23 -21.29 4.20
N CYS A 339 -34.17 -20.12 4.84
CA CYS A 339 -34.75 -18.88 4.33
C CYS A 339 -33.76 -18.12 3.44
N PRO A 340 -34.22 -17.28 2.49
CA PRO A 340 -33.35 -16.46 1.65
C PRO A 340 -32.44 -15.53 2.49
N GLU A 341 -31.24 -15.24 1.96
CA GLU A 341 -30.12 -14.53 2.61
C GLU A 341 -30.50 -13.31 3.50
N PRO A 342 -31.47 -12.44 3.15
CA PRO A 342 -31.80 -11.26 3.97
C PRO A 342 -32.58 -11.57 5.26
N GLU A 343 -33.25 -12.72 5.34
CA GLU A 343 -34.10 -13.09 6.49
C GLU A 343 -33.36 -13.87 7.56
N VAL A 344 -32.27 -14.54 7.20
CA VAL A 344 -31.47 -15.38 8.11
C VAL A 344 -30.87 -14.52 9.23
N LEU A 345 -30.27 -13.38 8.89
CA LEU A 345 -29.70 -12.47 9.88
C LEU A 345 -30.79 -11.93 10.82
N LYS A 346 -31.90 -11.39 10.29
CA LYS A 346 -33.01 -10.87 11.11
C LYS A 346 -33.61 -11.91 12.05
N LYS A 347 -33.74 -13.16 11.60
CA LYS A 347 -34.24 -14.26 12.42
C LYS A 347 -33.23 -14.67 13.49
N LEU A 348 -31.94 -14.73 13.18
CA LEU A 348 -30.86 -14.96 14.16
C LEU A 348 -30.79 -13.84 15.21
N CYS A 349 -31.02 -12.58 14.82
CA CYS A 349 -31.15 -11.45 15.76
C CYS A 349 -32.32 -11.65 16.73
N SER A 350 -33.46 -12.12 16.24
CA SER A 350 -34.66 -12.35 17.06
C SER A 350 -34.59 -13.55 18.01
N MET A 351 -33.67 -14.49 17.78
CA MET A 351 -33.57 -15.75 18.54
C MET A 351 -32.56 -15.70 19.70
N ASN A 352 -31.77 -14.62 19.85
CA ASN A 352 -30.81 -14.44 20.94
C ASN A 352 -31.15 -13.21 21.81
N PRO A 353 -32.17 -13.28 22.69
CA PRO A 353 -32.62 -12.15 23.52
C PRO A 353 -31.80 -11.93 24.80
N SER A 354 -30.59 -12.51 24.91
CA SER A 354 -29.73 -12.34 26.09
C SER A 354 -28.50 -11.47 25.80
N VAL A 355 -28.71 -10.16 26.00
CA VAL A 355 -27.75 -9.15 26.48
C VAL A 355 -26.70 -8.62 25.47
N SER A 356 -26.58 -7.29 25.38
CA SER A 356 -25.52 -6.48 24.73
C SER A 356 -25.41 -6.50 23.20
N GLU A 357 -25.83 -7.57 22.52
CA GLU A 357 -25.52 -7.80 21.10
C GLU A 357 -26.60 -7.38 20.10
N GLU A 358 -27.86 -7.14 20.52
CA GLU A 358 -28.96 -6.77 19.60
C GLU A 358 -28.64 -5.56 18.73
N ARG A 359 -28.05 -4.50 19.31
CA ARG A 359 -27.65 -3.29 18.57
C ARG A 359 -26.53 -3.52 17.56
N VAL A 360 -25.67 -4.50 17.82
CA VAL A 360 -24.58 -4.88 16.90
C VAL A 360 -25.15 -5.69 15.74
N LEU A 361 -26.06 -6.60 16.04
CA LEU A 361 -26.71 -7.46 15.07
C LEU A 361 -27.63 -6.69 14.11
N GLU A 362 -28.27 -5.61 14.55
CA GLU A 362 -29.04 -4.69 13.70
C GLU A 362 -28.19 -3.94 12.66
N ARG A 363 -26.88 -3.79 12.90
CA ARG A 363 -25.95 -3.08 12.01
C ARG A 363 -25.24 -4.00 11.02
N LEU A 364 -25.44 -5.31 11.14
CA LEU A 364 -24.87 -6.28 10.21
C LEU A 364 -25.55 -6.19 8.84
N ASN A 365 -24.74 -6.21 7.79
CA ASN A 365 -25.21 -6.28 6.42
C ASN A 365 -24.93 -7.68 5.85
N HIS A 366 -25.90 -8.25 5.14
CA HIS A 366 -25.78 -9.54 4.47
C HIS A 366 -24.60 -9.58 3.48
N ASN A 367 -24.30 -8.46 2.82
CA ASN A 367 -23.22 -8.40 1.83
C ASN A 367 -21.82 -8.56 2.42
N ASN A 368 -21.60 -8.19 3.69
CA ASN A 368 -20.30 -8.23 4.35
C ASN A 368 -20.30 -9.12 5.61
N THR A 369 -21.23 -10.07 5.74
CA THR A 369 -21.30 -10.96 6.91
C THR A 369 -21.15 -12.43 6.50
N LEU A 370 -20.26 -13.15 7.16
CA LEU A 370 -20.09 -14.60 7.07
C LEU A 370 -20.56 -15.23 8.38
N ILE A 371 -21.52 -16.15 8.30
CA ILE A 371 -22.10 -16.80 9.48
C ILE A 371 -21.38 -18.12 9.73
N VAL A 372 -20.92 -18.35 10.95
CA VAL A 372 -20.21 -19.54 11.37
C VAL A 372 -21.01 -20.25 12.46
N MET A 373 -21.69 -21.33 12.10
CA MET A 373 -22.41 -22.21 13.01
C MET A 373 -21.41 -23.15 13.68
N ASN A 374 -21.01 -22.83 14.92
CA ASN A 374 -20.02 -23.57 15.68
C ASN A 374 -20.66 -24.65 16.59
N LYS A 375 -19.84 -25.56 17.11
CA LYS A 375 -20.23 -26.69 17.98
C LYS A 375 -21.14 -27.73 17.33
N THR A 376 -20.96 -27.96 16.03
CA THR A 376 -21.73 -28.96 15.26
C THR A 376 -21.55 -30.39 15.78
N ASP A 377 -20.53 -30.67 16.58
CA ASP A 377 -20.35 -31.92 17.31
C ASP A 377 -21.44 -32.20 18.35
N LEU A 378 -22.19 -31.17 18.79
CA LEU A 378 -23.29 -31.28 19.74
C LEU A 378 -24.67 -31.45 19.08
N LEU A 379 -24.72 -31.47 17.74
CA LEU A 379 -25.95 -31.68 16.98
C LEU A 379 -26.23 -33.18 16.79
N PRO A 380 -27.50 -33.61 16.87
CA PRO A 380 -27.86 -35.00 16.58
C PRO A 380 -27.60 -35.38 15.12
N SER A 381 -27.17 -36.62 14.87
CA SER A 381 -26.83 -37.17 13.55
C SER A 381 -27.97 -37.16 12.53
N SER A 382 -29.20 -36.90 12.96
CA SER A 382 -30.43 -36.82 12.14
C SER A 382 -30.59 -35.49 11.40
N HIS A 383 -29.80 -34.46 11.73
CA HIS A 383 -29.80 -33.20 10.99
C HIS A 383 -28.76 -33.25 9.88
N THR A 384 -29.22 -33.53 8.66
CA THR A 384 -28.41 -33.39 7.46
C THR A 384 -28.16 -31.90 7.25
N ILE A 385 -26.94 -31.46 7.55
CA ILE A 385 -26.46 -30.11 7.23
C ILE A 385 -26.44 -30.03 5.70
N ALA A 386 -27.47 -29.41 5.11
CA ALA A 386 -27.45 -29.16 3.67
C ALA A 386 -26.32 -28.16 3.38
N PRO A 387 -25.46 -28.42 2.36
CA PRO A 387 -24.52 -27.42 1.91
C PRO A 387 -25.30 -26.21 1.43
N ASP A 388 -25.06 -25.07 2.06
CA ASP A 388 -25.69 -23.83 1.67
C ASP A 388 -25.02 -23.34 0.36
N ASN A 389 -25.79 -23.30 -0.74
CA ASN A 389 -25.29 -22.85 -2.03
C ASN A 389 -24.92 -21.36 -2.05
N SER A 390 -25.34 -20.59 -1.04
CA SER A 390 -25.08 -19.15 -0.93
C SER A 390 -23.67 -18.77 -0.43
N ASN A 391 -22.88 -19.75 0.06
CA ASN A 391 -21.59 -19.49 0.75
C ASN A 391 -21.71 -18.43 1.87
N LEU A 392 -22.90 -18.27 2.47
CA LEU A 392 -23.18 -17.35 3.57
C LEU A 392 -22.98 -18.02 4.94
N ILE A 393 -23.29 -19.32 5.04
CA ILE A 393 -23.25 -20.08 6.29
C ILE A 393 -22.20 -21.19 6.22
N CYS A 394 -21.29 -21.20 7.19
CA CYS A 394 -20.28 -22.23 7.39
C CYS A 394 -20.57 -23.03 8.66
N TRP A 395 -20.61 -24.35 8.55
CA TRP A 395 -20.85 -25.25 9.67
C TRP A 395 -19.52 -25.82 10.15
N VAL A 396 -19.16 -25.54 11.40
CA VAL A 396 -17.85 -25.89 11.96
C VAL A 396 -17.96 -26.50 13.35
N SER A 397 -16.94 -27.27 13.72
CA SER A 397 -16.67 -27.64 15.10
C SER A 397 -15.23 -27.27 15.40
N CYS A 398 -15.02 -26.21 16.18
CA CYS A 398 -13.67 -25.75 16.53
C CYS A 398 -12.89 -26.79 17.37
N THR A 399 -13.61 -27.64 18.13
CA THR A 399 -13.01 -28.70 18.97
C THR A 399 -12.53 -29.88 18.14
N THR A 400 -13.39 -30.40 17.25
CA THR A 400 -13.07 -31.56 16.41
C THR A 400 -12.38 -31.19 15.10
N ARG A 401 -12.31 -29.90 14.77
CA ARG A 401 -11.82 -29.32 13.51
C ARG A 401 -12.61 -29.69 12.26
N LYS A 402 -13.77 -30.34 12.41
CA LYS A 402 -14.67 -30.65 11.29
C LYS A 402 -15.22 -29.36 10.66
N GLY A 403 -15.22 -29.28 9.33
CA GLY A 403 -15.77 -28.16 8.56
C GLY A 403 -14.87 -26.91 8.46
N ILE A 404 -13.74 -26.88 9.17
CA ILE A 404 -12.82 -25.73 9.15
C ILE A 404 -12.19 -25.50 7.77
N GLU A 405 -11.90 -26.55 7.01
CA GLU A 405 -11.32 -26.42 5.66
C GLU A 405 -12.27 -25.72 4.70
N ASN A 406 -13.54 -26.15 4.66
CA ASN A 406 -14.56 -25.48 3.87
C ASN A 406 -14.75 -24.01 4.29
N PHE A 407 -14.73 -23.73 5.59
CA PHE A 407 -14.77 -22.35 6.10
C PHE A 407 -13.60 -21.51 5.60
N LEU A 408 -12.38 -22.06 5.60
CA LEU A 408 -11.19 -21.35 5.10
C LEU A 408 -11.25 -21.09 3.59
N ASP A 409 -11.80 -22.03 2.81
CA ASP A 409 -11.98 -21.84 1.37
C ASP A 409 -13.02 -20.74 1.07
N VAL A 410 -14.14 -20.74 1.79
CA VAL A 410 -15.16 -19.68 1.69
C VAL A 410 -14.57 -18.32 2.13
N LEU A 411 -13.83 -18.30 3.23
CA LEU A 411 -13.17 -17.09 3.73
C LEU A 411 -12.16 -16.57 2.70
N LYS A 412 -11.33 -17.44 2.13
CA LYS A 412 -10.37 -17.09 1.07
C LYS A 412 -11.07 -16.44 -0.13
N ASN A 413 -12.18 -17.02 -0.60
CA ASN A 413 -12.95 -16.45 -1.72
C ASN A 413 -13.51 -15.07 -1.37
N ARG A 414 -14.01 -14.87 -0.15
CA ARG A 414 -14.47 -13.55 0.34
C ARG A 414 -13.34 -12.54 0.40
N LEU A 415 -12.18 -12.92 0.93
CA LEU A 415 -10.99 -12.06 1.00
C LEU A 415 -10.49 -11.67 -0.40
N GLN A 416 -10.48 -12.61 -1.35
CA GLN A 416 -10.13 -12.34 -2.74
C GLN A 416 -11.11 -11.38 -3.43
N MET A 417 -12.42 -11.48 -3.16
CA MET A 417 -13.40 -10.52 -3.69
C MET A 417 -13.21 -9.10 -3.11
N LEU A 418 -12.81 -9.01 -1.83
CA LEU A 418 -12.61 -7.74 -1.13
C LEU A 418 -11.28 -7.06 -1.46
N GLY A 419 -10.19 -7.82 -1.52
CA GLY A 419 -8.84 -7.34 -1.83
C GLY A 419 -8.49 -7.34 -3.33
N GLY A 420 -9.32 -7.98 -4.16
CA GLY A 420 -9.03 -8.15 -5.59
C GLY A 420 -7.94 -9.18 -5.87
N ASP A 421 -7.68 -9.43 -7.15
CA ASP A 421 -6.53 -10.21 -7.58
C ASP A 421 -5.34 -9.26 -7.83
N PRO A 422 -4.23 -9.37 -7.09
CA PRO A 422 -3.05 -8.54 -7.32
C PRO A 422 -2.44 -8.69 -8.73
N LEU A 423 -2.80 -9.76 -9.45
CA LEU A 423 -2.36 -10.05 -10.82
C LEU A 423 -3.40 -9.68 -11.88
N ALA A 424 -4.49 -9.00 -11.52
CA ALA A 424 -5.49 -8.52 -12.48
C ALA A 424 -4.85 -7.62 -13.56
N ASP A 425 -5.42 -7.62 -14.77
CA ASP A 425 -4.83 -6.90 -15.91
C ASP A 425 -4.69 -5.38 -15.66
N SER A 426 -5.65 -4.76 -14.97
CA SER A 426 -5.56 -3.36 -14.56
C SER A 426 -4.97 -3.19 -13.15
N PRO A 427 -4.03 -2.24 -12.93
CA PRO A 427 -3.51 -1.96 -11.60
C PRO A 427 -4.59 -1.32 -10.72
N HIS A 428 -4.62 -1.64 -9.43
CA HIS A 428 -5.59 -1.08 -8.47
C HIS A 428 -5.07 0.20 -7.78
N LEU A 429 -5.99 1.02 -7.26
CA LEU A 429 -5.63 2.14 -6.39
C LEU A 429 -5.17 1.60 -5.04
N THR A 430 -3.93 1.91 -4.66
CA THR A 430 -3.33 1.44 -3.40
C THR A 430 -3.31 2.49 -2.31
N GLN A 431 -3.27 3.77 -2.68
CA GLN A 431 -3.10 4.90 -1.76
C GLN A 431 -4.32 5.82 -1.76
N GLN A 432 -4.73 6.27 -0.56
CA GLN A 432 -5.80 7.25 -0.41
C GLN A 432 -5.45 8.60 -1.06
N ARG A 433 -4.16 8.98 -1.04
CA ARG A 433 -3.63 10.16 -1.71
C ARG A 433 -3.92 10.15 -3.22
N HIS A 434 -3.71 9.02 -3.88
CA HIS A 434 -4.00 8.86 -5.32
C HIS A 434 -5.49 9.06 -5.58
N ARG A 435 -6.33 8.44 -4.76
CA ARG A 435 -7.79 8.57 -4.87
C ARG A 435 -8.24 10.02 -4.74
N HIS A 436 -7.71 10.75 -3.76
CA HIS A 436 -8.04 12.16 -3.55
C HIS A 436 -7.71 13.02 -4.78
N HIS A 437 -6.47 12.96 -5.28
CA HIS A 437 -6.07 13.71 -6.46
C HIS A 437 -6.83 13.29 -7.73
N LEU A 438 -7.17 12.00 -7.88
CA LEU A 438 -8.00 11.56 -9.02
C LEU A 438 -9.46 12.03 -8.91
N GLN A 439 -10.01 12.14 -7.70
CA GLN A 439 -11.34 12.71 -7.48
C GLN A 439 -11.34 14.19 -7.87
N ASP A 440 -10.34 14.95 -7.43
CA ASP A 440 -10.21 16.37 -7.78
C ASP A 440 -9.98 16.57 -9.29
N CYS A 441 -9.13 15.73 -9.89
CA CYS A 441 -8.94 15.68 -11.34
C CYS A 441 -10.27 15.41 -12.08
N SER A 442 -11.05 14.41 -11.63
CA SER A 442 -12.34 14.08 -12.22
C SER A 442 -13.34 15.23 -12.08
N CYS A 443 -13.34 15.94 -10.94
CA CYS A 443 -14.14 17.14 -10.74
C CYS A 443 -13.77 18.26 -11.72
N SER A 444 -12.47 18.55 -11.92
CA SER A 444 -12.03 19.55 -12.89
C SER A 444 -12.35 19.15 -14.33
N ILE A 445 -12.19 17.89 -14.70
CA ILE A 445 -12.62 17.37 -16.01
C ILE A 445 -14.12 17.58 -16.22
N GLN A 446 -14.94 17.33 -15.20
CA GLN A 446 -16.38 17.55 -15.29
C GLN A 446 -16.72 19.03 -15.48
N ARG A 447 -16.03 19.93 -14.76
CA ARG A 447 -16.21 21.38 -14.91
C ARG A 447 -15.82 21.86 -16.31
N PHE A 448 -14.74 21.35 -16.88
CA PHE A 448 -14.37 21.61 -18.27
C PHE A 448 -15.52 21.26 -19.23
N LEU A 449 -16.05 20.04 -19.13
CA LEU A 449 -17.15 19.57 -20.00
C LEU A 449 -18.42 20.42 -19.82
N ASP A 450 -18.71 20.84 -18.59
CA ASP A 450 -19.87 21.69 -18.29
C ASP A 450 -19.69 23.12 -18.83
N CYS A 451 -18.47 23.67 -18.78
CA CYS A 451 -18.15 24.99 -19.35
C CYS A 451 -18.34 24.99 -20.86
N VAL A 452 -17.80 23.98 -21.57
CA VAL A 452 -17.94 23.89 -23.03
C VAL A 452 -19.40 23.71 -23.45
N LYS A 453 -20.20 22.95 -22.68
CA LYS A 453 -21.65 22.78 -22.95
C LYS A 453 -22.47 24.05 -22.77
N LYS A 454 -22.03 25.00 -21.94
CA LYS A 454 -22.74 26.26 -21.68
C LYS A 454 -22.53 27.32 -22.78
N GLY A 455 -21.60 27.10 -23.72
CA GLY A 455 -21.33 27.97 -24.86
C GLY A 455 -19.88 28.51 -24.91
N GLU A 456 -19.49 29.06 -26.07
CA GLU A 456 -18.11 29.48 -26.42
C GLU A 456 -17.48 30.55 -25.52
N SER A 457 -18.30 31.33 -24.78
CA SER A 457 -17.87 32.56 -24.09
C SER A 457 -16.86 32.37 -22.95
N ASP A 458 -16.45 31.14 -22.64
CA ASP A 458 -15.54 30.87 -21.53
C ASP A 458 -14.54 29.72 -21.77
N ILE A 459 -14.08 29.58 -23.02
CA ILE A 459 -13.05 28.58 -23.37
C ILE A 459 -11.74 28.77 -22.60
N VAL A 460 -11.45 30.00 -22.17
CA VAL A 460 -10.29 30.34 -21.33
C VAL A 460 -10.44 29.72 -19.93
N VAL A 461 -11.62 29.82 -19.31
CA VAL A 461 -11.88 29.15 -18.02
C VAL A 461 -11.90 27.63 -18.20
N ALA A 462 -12.43 27.13 -19.31
CA ALA A 462 -12.36 25.70 -19.63
C ALA A 462 -10.90 25.21 -19.69
N ALA A 463 -9.99 25.95 -20.35
CA ALA A 463 -8.57 25.62 -20.39
C ALA A 463 -7.95 25.57 -18.99
N GLU A 464 -8.32 26.47 -18.08
CA GLU A 464 -7.85 26.48 -16.70
C GLU A 464 -8.29 25.24 -15.91
N GLU A 465 -9.48 24.71 -16.16
CA GLU A 465 -9.93 23.45 -15.55
C GLU A 465 -9.11 22.25 -16.07
N LEU A 466 -8.70 22.24 -17.35
CA LEU A 466 -7.76 21.22 -17.85
C LEU A 466 -6.36 21.37 -17.25
N ARG A 467 -5.86 22.58 -17.03
CA ARG A 467 -4.59 22.82 -16.30
C ARG A 467 -4.68 22.30 -14.87
N SER A 468 -5.79 22.55 -14.19
CA SER A 468 -6.06 22.04 -12.84
C SER A 468 -6.09 20.51 -12.82
N ALA A 469 -6.79 19.87 -13.75
CA ALA A 469 -6.83 18.41 -13.87
C ALA A 469 -5.43 17.80 -14.11
N LEU A 470 -4.62 18.42 -14.98
CA LEU A 470 -3.25 17.99 -15.26
C LEU A 470 -2.35 18.14 -14.03
N LYS A 471 -2.51 19.22 -13.26
CA LYS A 471 -1.78 19.47 -12.03
C LYS A 471 -2.05 18.37 -10.99
N GLU A 472 -3.30 17.99 -10.81
CA GLU A 472 -3.69 16.94 -9.85
C GLU A 472 -3.12 15.56 -10.22
N ILE A 473 -3.15 15.15 -11.51
CA ILE A 473 -2.47 13.90 -11.92
C ILE A 473 -0.95 14.03 -11.77
N GLY A 474 -0.37 15.20 -12.06
CA GLY A 474 1.06 15.47 -11.84
C GLY A 474 1.50 15.26 -10.40
N ARG A 475 0.66 15.62 -9.42
CA ARG A 475 0.91 15.43 -7.98
C ARG A 475 0.95 13.95 -7.58
N ILE A 476 0.22 13.09 -8.29
CA ILE A 476 0.24 11.64 -8.06
C ILE A 476 1.62 11.07 -8.39
N THR A 477 2.14 11.40 -9.58
CA THR A 477 3.43 10.90 -10.08
C THR A 477 4.64 11.64 -9.50
N GLY A 478 4.44 12.79 -8.85
CA GLY A 478 5.51 13.63 -8.32
C GLY A 478 6.21 14.48 -9.39
N LYS A 479 5.51 14.82 -10.48
CA LYS A 479 6.01 15.77 -11.50
C LYS A 479 5.74 17.23 -11.13
N THR A 480 4.81 17.49 -10.21
CA THR A 480 4.40 18.82 -9.74
C THR A 480 4.33 18.85 -8.21
N ASP A 481 4.69 19.99 -7.61
CA ASP A 481 4.51 20.30 -6.18
C ASP A 481 4.89 19.17 -5.20
N VAL A 482 6.13 18.65 -5.28
CA VAL A 482 6.52 17.46 -4.50
C VAL A 482 6.94 17.78 -3.07
N GLU A 483 7.46 18.99 -2.80
CA GLU A 483 8.23 19.31 -1.59
C GLU A 483 7.49 19.01 -0.27
N GLU A 484 6.21 19.39 -0.16
CA GLU A 484 5.42 19.22 1.07
C GLU A 484 5.05 17.75 1.36
N ILE A 485 5.01 16.91 0.33
CA ILE A 485 4.60 15.50 0.43
C ILE A 485 5.80 14.59 0.74
N LEU A 486 7.00 14.98 0.31
CA LEU A 486 8.23 14.19 0.49
C LEU A 486 8.46 13.87 1.97
N ASP A 487 8.36 14.86 2.84
CA ASP A 487 8.69 14.69 4.26
C ASP A 487 7.69 13.80 5.00
N VAL A 488 6.46 13.66 4.50
CA VAL A 488 5.48 12.71 5.07
C VAL A 488 5.78 11.30 4.60
N ILE A 489 6.00 11.12 3.29
CA ILE A 489 6.26 9.80 2.71
C ILE A 489 7.56 9.20 3.25
N PHE A 490 8.63 9.99 3.32
CA PHE A 490 9.95 9.47 3.72
C PHE A 490 10.14 9.29 5.23
N LYS A 491 9.28 9.87 6.08
CA LYS A 491 9.28 9.59 7.53
C LYS A 491 8.99 8.13 7.85
N ASP A 492 8.16 7.48 7.03
CA ASP A 492 7.78 6.09 7.20
C ASP A 492 8.81 5.10 6.62
N PHE A 493 9.86 5.60 5.96
CA PHE A 493 10.94 4.76 5.45
C PHE A 493 11.95 4.41 6.54
N CYS A 494 12.58 3.25 6.39
CA CYS A 494 13.71 2.86 7.23
C CYS A 494 14.96 3.68 6.89
N ILE A 495 15.84 3.89 7.88
CA ILE A 495 17.18 4.41 7.60
C ILE A 495 17.95 3.40 6.73
N GLY A 496 18.55 3.87 5.63
CA GLY A 496 19.36 3.05 4.73
C GLY A 496 18.62 2.44 3.54
N LYS A 497 17.32 2.70 3.41
CA LYS A 497 16.55 2.49 2.18
C LYS A 497 15.56 3.63 1.99
#